data_AF-A0A836UDB5-F1
#
_entry.id   AF-A0A836UDB5-F1
#
_cell.length_a   1.000
_cell.length_b   1.000
_cell.length_c   1.000
_cell.angle_alpha   90.00
_cell.angle_beta   90.00
_cell.angle_gamma   90.00
#
_symmetry.space_group_name_H-M   'P 1'
#
loop_
_entity.id
_entity.type
_entity.pdbx_description
1 polymer ?
#
loop_
_entity_poly.entity_id
_entity_poly.type
_entity_poly.pdbx_seq_one_letter_code
_entity_poly.pdbx_strand_id
1 'polypeptide(L)' 'MAELINAGDPLAEDFPMGPDVGEIVPDFELTDARGQLVRFTNRPPKTRALILFYRSASW' A
#
# COMPACT_ATOMS: atom_id res chain seq x y z
N MET A 1 22.55 -5.51 -9.43
CA MET A 1 21.09 -5.76 -9.50
C MET A 1 20.50 -5.19 -8.23
N ALA A 2 19.44 -4.40 -8.29
CA ALA A 2 18.85 -3.83 -7.07
C ALA A 2 18.20 -4.96 -6.26
N GLU A 3 18.53 -5.05 -4.97
CA GLU A 3 17.90 -5.99 -4.04
C GLU A 3 16.45 -5.54 -3.83
N LEU A 4 15.51 -6.34 -4.30
CA LEU A 4 14.09 -6.10 -4.10
C LEU A 4 13.74 -6.51 -2.68
N ILE A 5 13.50 -5.52 -1.81
CA ILE A 5 13.25 -5.69 -0.38
C ILE A 5 12.07 -6.65 -0.09
N ASN A 6 11.17 -6.88 -1.07
CA ASN A 6 10.02 -7.77 -0.97
C ASN A 6 9.98 -8.85 -2.07
N ALA A 7 11.15 -9.32 -2.55
CA ALA A 7 11.21 -10.43 -3.53
C ALA A 7 11.18 -11.83 -2.89
N GLY A 8 11.06 -11.91 -1.57
CA GLY A 8 10.90 -13.15 -0.82
C GLY A 8 9.62 -13.92 -1.15
N ASP A 9 9.51 -15.14 -0.64
CA ASP A 9 8.29 -15.94 -0.77
C ASP A 9 7.24 -15.44 0.23
N PRO A 10 6.10 -14.88 -0.22
CA PRO A 10 5.06 -14.34 0.66
C PRO A 10 4.42 -15.37 1.58
N LEU A 11 4.65 -16.67 1.35
CA LEU A 11 4.16 -17.76 2.18
C LEU A 11 5.21 -18.29 3.18
N ALA A 12 6.48 -17.94 3.00
CA ALA A 12 7.58 -18.43 3.82
C ALA A 12 8.15 -17.38 4.79
N GLU A 13 7.99 -16.10 4.48
CA GLU A 13 8.46 -14.98 5.29
C GLU A 13 7.30 -14.23 5.92
N ASP A 14 7.54 -13.68 7.12
CA ASP A 14 6.55 -12.87 7.82
C ASP A 14 6.47 -11.48 7.17
N PHE A 15 5.49 -11.28 6.30
CA PHE A 15 5.23 -10.01 5.65
C PHE A 15 4.08 -9.28 6.35
N PRO A 16 4.22 -7.97 6.64
CA PRO A 16 3.11 -7.19 7.17
C PRO A 16 1.92 -7.23 6.20
N MET A 17 0.80 -7.78 6.64
CA MET A 17 -0.44 -7.90 5.83
C MET A 17 -1.29 -6.63 5.82
N GLY A 18 -0.87 -5.59 6.56
CA GLY A 18 -1.61 -4.36 6.75
C GLY A 18 -2.43 -4.35 8.05
N PRO A 19 -3.27 -3.32 8.25
CA PRO A 19 -4.09 -3.16 9.46
C PRO A 19 -5.21 -4.20 9.54
N ASP A 20 -5.54 -4.63 10.75
CA ASP A 20 -6.67 -5.53 11.01
C ASP A 20 -8.03 -4.82 10.86
N VAL A 21 -9.11 -5.61 10.80
CA VAL A 21 -10.47 -5.06 10.76
C VAL A 21 -10.76 -4.28 12.05
N GLY A 22 -11.04 -2.99 11.90
CA GLY A 22 -11.29 -2.06 13.01
C GLY A 22 -10.08 -1.20 13.37
N GLU A 23 -8.90 -1.50 12.83
CA GLU A 23 -7.72 -0.66 12.98
C GLU A 23 -7.72 0.51 12.01
N ILE A 24 -6.98 1.55 12.39
CA ILE A 24 -6.84 2.77 11.58
C ILE A 24 -5.77 2.53 10.52
N VAL A 25 -6.14 2.74 9.25
CA VAL A 25 -5.18 2.79 8.16
C VAL A 25 -4.23 3.99 8.37
N PRO A 26 -2.91 3.80 8.30
CA PRO A 26 -1.96 4.89 8.50
C PRO A 26 -2.08 5.94 7.40
N ASP A 27 -1.71 7.18 7.74
CA ASP A 27 -1.57 8.25 6.74
C ASP A 27 -0.42 7.90 5.79
N PHE A 28 -0.61 8.17 4.51
CA PHE A 28 0.44 7.98 3.51
C PHE A 28 0.35 9.01 2.39
N GLU A 29 1.47 9.22 1.72
CA GLU A 29 1.59 10.07 0.55
C GLU A 29 2.19 9.26 -0.59
N LEU A 30 1.50 9.27 -1.73
CA LEU A 30 1.97 8.61 -2.94
C LEU A 30 1.79 9.54 -4.13
N THR A 31 2.74 9.45 -5.05
CA THR A 31 2.64 10.15 -6.34
C THR A 31 1.70 9.38 -7.25
N ASP A 32 0.74 10.06 -7.86
CA ASP A 32 -0.15 9.46 -8.86
C ASP A 32 0.55 9.27 -10.22
N ALA A 33 -0.17 8.67 -11.17
CA ALA A 33 0.33 8.41 -12.52
C ALA A 33 0.70 9.68 -13.32
N ARG A 34 0.32 10.88 -12.84
CA ARG A 34 0.63 12.17 -13.46
C ARG A 34 1.74 12.93 -12.72
N GLY A 35 2.37 12.30 -11.74
CA GLY A 35 3.39 12.96 -10.93
C GLY A 35 2.83 13.85 -9.82
N GLN A 36 1.52 13.82 -9.55
CA GLN A 36 0.91 14.64 -8.51
C GLN A 36 0.96 13.92 -7.16
N LEU A 37 1.37 14.63 -6.11
CA LEU A 37 1.37 14.08 -4.76
C LEU A 37 -0.06 13.97 -4.22
N VAL A 38 -0.47 12.75 -3.85
CA VAL A 38 -1.77 12.47 -3.24
C VAL A 38 -1.55 12.04 -1.80
N ARG A 39 -2.22 12.72 -0.87
CA ARG A 39 -2.20 12.38 0.55
C ARG A 39 -3.47 11.61 0.92
N PHE A 40 -3.30 10.40 1.43
CA PHE A 40 -4.33 9.68 2.16
C PHE A 40 -4.20 10.02 3.64
N THR A 41 -5.31 10.39 4.27
CA THR A 41 -5.36 10.68 5.70
C THR A 41 -6.46 9.87 6.36
N ASN A 42 -6.20 9.38 7.56
CA ASN A 42 -7.15 8.70 8.44
C ASN A 42 -8.29 9.59 8.94
N ARG A 43 -8.24 10.89 8.63
CA ARG A 43 -9.31 11.83 8.94
C ARG A 43 -10.54 11.43 8.13
N PRO A 44 -11.67 11.10 8.78
CA PRO A 44 -12.82 10.56 8.09
C PRO A 44 -13.41 11.64 7.18
N PRO A 45 -13.34 11.51 5.85
CA PRO A 45 -14.32 12.17 5.02
C PRO A 45 -15.58 11.28 5.07
N LYS A 46 -16.75 11.80 4.67
CA LYS A 46 -17.99 11.02 4.62
C LYS A 46 -17.99 9.93 3.53
N THR A 47 -16.83 9.38 3.20
CA THR A 47 -16.55 8.59 1.99
C THR A 47 -15.71 7.37 2.31
N ARG A 48 -16.07 6.24 1.68
CA ARG A 48 -15.34 4.97 1.75
C ARG A 48 -14.15 5.00 0.79
N ALA A 49 -13.11 4.24 1.09
CA ALA A 49 -11.92 4.09 0.24
C ALA A 49 -11.58 2.60 0.05
N LEU A 50 -10.84 2.30 -1.02
CA LEU A 50 -10.25 0.98 -1.30
C LEU A 50 -8.75 1.18 -1.54
N ILE A 51 -7.91 0.40 -0.87
CA ILE A 51 -6.46 0.38 -1.05
C ILE A 51 -6.10 -0.99 -1.62
N LEU A 52 -5.40 -1.00 -2.75
CA LEU A 52 -4.97 -2.22 -3.43
C LEU A 52 -3.46 -2.18 -3.64
N PHE A 53 -2.76 -3.10 -2.98
CA PHE A 53 -1.35 -3.36 -3.25
C PHE A 53 -1.27 -4.37 -4.40
N TYR A 54 -0.59 -3.99 -5.48
CA TYR A 54 -0.32 -4.89 -6.59
C TYR A 54 1.10 -4.66 -7.10
N ARG A 55 1.69 -5.72 -7.64
CA ARG A 55 2.92 -5.62 -8.44
C ARG A 55 2.53 -5.70 -9.90
N SER A 56 3.09 -4.82 -10.72
CA SER A 56 2.96 -4.96 -12.17
C SER A 56 3.67 -6.24 -12.60
N ALA A 57 2.97 -7.12 -13.30
CA ALA A 57 3.63 -8.20 -14.02
C ALA A 57 4.10 -7.63 -15.36
N SER A 58 5.40 -7.39 -15.49
CA SER A 58 6.03 -7.26 -16.81
C SER A 58 6.28 -8.67 -17.32
N TRP A 59 5.57 -9.06 -18.37
CA TRP A 59 5.85 -10.27 -19.15
C TRP A 59 6.86 -9.98 -20.26
#